data_AF-A0A2P1QS40-F1
#
_entry.id   AF-A0A2P1QS40-F1
#
_cell.length_a   1.000
_cell.length_b   1.000
_cell.length_c   1.000
_cell.angle_alpha   90.00
_cell.angle_beta   90.00
_cell.angle_gamma   90.00
#
_symmetry.space_group_name_H-M   'P 1'
#
loop_
_entity.id
_entity.type
_entity.pdbx_description
1 polymer ?
#
loop_
_entity_poly.entity_id
_entity_poly.type
_entity_poly.pdbx_seq_one_letter_code
_entity_poly.pdbx_strand_id
1 'polypeptide(L)'
;MFEKPRGRSLPIKLSFFAKGGKTLCQLAKKHNITKVTISNCIRGTRTSARVNEILLTEWEISVADAREAYKEHKEREILGNHVTFEEAFEWMVLKRFEYRTTYKALVTTWEEFRKAQYDLVYPIYKSAFAPRFAA
;
A
#
# COMPACT_ATOMS: atom_id res chain seq x y z
N MET A 1 34.58 24.81 -0.08
CA MET A 1 34.43 23.94 -1.26
C MET A 1 33.46 22.83 -0.90
N PHE A 2 32.25 22.78 -1.48
CA PHE A 2 31.35 21.64 -1.26
C PHE A 2 31.93 20.43 -1.99
N GLU A 3 32.40 19.43 -1.25
CA GLU A 3 32.84 18.16 -1.84
C GLU A 3 31.67 17.55 -2.60
N LYS A 4 31.76 17.59 -3.93
CA LYS A 4 30.73 16.99 -4.79
C LYS A 4 30.87 15.47 -4.64
N PRO A 5 29.84 14.77 -4.14
CA PRO A 5 29.96 13.34 -3.88
C PRO A 5 30.24 12.58 -5.19
N ARG A 6 31.17 11.64 -5.16
CA ARG A 6 31.56 10.84 -6.34
C ARG A 6 30.38 9.97 -6.81
N GLY A 7 29.89 10.23 -8.02
CA GLY A 7 28.83 9.45 -8.68
C GLY A 7 27.66 10.30 -9.18
N ARG A 8 26.65 9.65 -9.79
CA ARG A 8 25.46 10.34 -10.31
C ARG A 8 24.67 10.93 -9.13
N SER A 9 24.63 12.26 -9.07
CA SER A 9 23.89 13.01 -8.06
C SER A 9 22.39 12.80 -8.22
N LEU A 10 21.67 12.88 -7.09
CA LEU A 10 20.21 12.93 -7.12
C LEU A 10 19.74 14.21 -7.83
N PRO A 11 18.55 14.19 -8.47
CA PRO A 11 17.90 15.41 -8.92
C PRO A 11 17.80 16.43 -7.80
N ILE A 12 17.90 17.72 -8.13
CA ILE A 12 18.00 18.84 -7.17
C ILE A 12 16.93 18.75 -6.08
N LYS A 13 15.66 18.53 -6.46
CA LYS A 13 14.53 18.38 -5.50
C LYS A 13 14.77 17.27 -4.47
N LEU A 14 15.22 16.09 -4.90
CA LEU A 14 15.50 14.96 -4.02
C LEU A 14 16.77 15.15 -3.19
N SER A 15 17.77 15.83 -3.75
CA SER A 15 19.01 16.16 -3.03
C SER A 15 18.75 17.10 -1.84
N PHE A 16 17.75 17.99 -1.97
CA PHE A 16 17.31 18.89 -0.91
C PHE A 16 16.66 18.11 0.25
N PHE A 17 15.72 17.21 -0.05
CA PHE A 17 15.11 16.32 0.95
C PHE A 17 16.11 15.35 1.59
N ALA A 18 17.14 14.93 0.85
CA ALA A 18 18.18 14.05 1.36
C ALA A 18 19.20 14.74 2.29
N LYS A 19 19.04 16.05 2.57
CA LYS A 19 19.98 16.92 3.28
C LYS A 19 21.36 16.96 2.64
N GLY A 20 21.42 16.94 1.30
CA GLY A 20 22.66 17.00 0.52
C GLY A 20 23.53 15.74 0.65
N GLY A 21 24.44 15.54 -0.30
CA GLY A 21 25.53 14.54 -0.18
C GLY A 21 25.20 13.07 -0.51
N LYS A 22 23.93 12.66 -0.56
CA LYS A 22 23.58 11.27 -0.90
C LYS A 22 23.50 11.02 -2.40
N THR A 23 24.15 9.95 -2.86
CA THR A 23 24.10 9.49 -4.25
C THR A 23 23.08 8.36 -4.44
N LEU A 24 22.64 8.14 -5.69
CA LEU A 24 21.81 6.98 -6.04
C LEU A 24 22.44 5.65 -5.62
N CYS A 25 23.77 5.53 -5.71
CA CYS A 25 24.50 4.35 -5.30
C CYS A 25 24.40 4.09 -3.80
N GLN A 26 24.51 5.13 -2.99
CA GLN A 26 24.40 5.01 -1.53
C GLN A 26 22.98 4.64 -1.11
N LEU A 27 21.96 5.23 -1.75
CA LEU A 27 20.56 4.86 -1.50
C LEU A 27 20.28 3.41 -1.92
N ALA A 28 20.76 3.00 -3.09
CA ALA A 28 20.62 1.63 -3.58
C ALA A 28 21.20 0.60 -2.59
N LYS A 29 22.41 0.85 -2.09
CA LYS A 29 23.06 -0.01 -1.09
C LYS A 29 22.31 -0.02 0.24
N LYS A 30 21.92 1.16 0.76
CA LYS A 30 21.26 1.29 2.05
C LYS A 30 19.93 0.52 2.11
N HIS A 31 19.15 0.58 1.04
CA HIS A 31 17.80 0.01 1.01
C HIS A 31 17.73 -1.35 0.30
N ASN A 32 18.87 -1.90 -0.16
CA ASN A 32 18.92 -3.11 -0.96
C ASN A 32 18.00 -3.06 -2.21
N ILE A 33 17.98 -1.90 -2.88
CA ILE A 33 17.18 -1.65 -4.09
C ILE A 33 18.12 -1.37 -5.26
N THR A 34 17.83 -1.93 -6.44
CA THR A 34 18.67 -1.68 -7.62
C THR A 34 18.64 -0.22 -8.05
N LYS A 35 19.80 0.32 -8.47
CA LYS A 35 19.92 1.71 -8.96
C LYS A 35 18.95 2.01 -10.11
N VAL A 36 18.69 1.01 -10.95
CA VAL A 36 17.73 1.08 -12.06
C VAL A 36 16.32 1.34 -11.54
N THR A 37 15.88 0.61 -10.50
CA THR A 37 14.56 0.82 -9.90
C THR A 37 14.42 2.23 -9.34
N ILE A 38 15.42 2.72 -8.60
CA ILE A 38 15.41 4.08 -8.07
C ILE A 38 15.37 5.11 -9.22
N SER A 39 16.19 4.92 -10.26
CA SER A 39 16.18 5.80 -11.43
C SER A 39 14.83 5.81 -12.14
N ASN A 40 14.18 4.66 -12.28
CA ASN A 40 12.88 4.54 -12.92
C ASN A 40 11.77 5.21 -12.11
N CYS A 41 11.80 5.07 -10.78
CA CYS A 41 10.87 5.81 -9.90
C CYS A 41 11.08 7.33 -10.01
N ILE A 42 12.33 7.79 -10.02
CA ILE A 42 12.66 9.22 -10.16
C ILE A 42 12.19 9.79 -11.50
N ARG A 43 12.35 9.02 -12.58
CA ARG A 43 11.93 9.40 -13.93
C ARG A 43 10.42 9.25 -14.14
N GLY A 44 9.68 8.75 -13.16
CA GLY A 44 8.26 8.46 -13.30
C GLY A 44 7.94 7.32 -14.26
N THR A 45 8.92 6.48 -14.66
CA THR A 45 8.66 5.31 -15.51
C THR A 45 8.14 4.12 -14.72
N ARG A 46 8.43 4.05 -13.41
CA ARG A 46 7.72 3.21 -12.45
C ARG A 46 6.94 4.11 -11.51
N THR A 47 5.63 4.17 -11.71
CA THR A 47 4.69 4.84 -10.82
C THR A 47 3.85 3.80 -10.09
N SER A 48 3.43 4.11 -8.87
CA SER A 48 2.41 3.34 -8.17
C SER A 48 1.03 3.50 -8.82
N ALA A 49 0.90 4.25 -9.92
CA ALA A 49 -0.36 4.50 -10.61
C ALA A 49 -0.98 3.18 -11.09
N ARG A 50 -0.21 2.30 -11.74
CA ARG A 50 -0.70 0.99 -12.17
C ARG A 50 -1.13 0.10 -11.00
N VAL A 51 -0.37 0.12 -9.90
CA VAL A 51 -0.73 -0.64 -8.69
C VAL A 51 -2.00 -0.08 -8.07
N ASN A 52 -2.14 1.24 -8.03
CA ASN A 52 -3.33 1.92 -7.55
C ASN A 52 -4.55 1.63 -8.41
N GLU A 53 -4.39 1.62 -9.73
CA GLU A 53 -5.44 1.22 -10.66
C GLU A 53 -5.91 -0.21 -10.38
N ILE A 54 -4.99 -1.18 -10.31
CA ILE A 54 -5.33 -2.59 -10.00
C ILE A 54 -6.05 -2.70 -8.66
N LEU A 55 -5.52 -2.08 -7.60
CA LEU A 55 -6.13 -2.13 -6.27
C LEU A 55 -7.51 -1.47 -6.25
N LEU A 56 -7.70 -0.35 -6.94
CA LEU A 56 -9.00 0.30 -7.04
C LEU A 56 -10.00 -0.51 -7.87
N THR A 57 -9.55 -1.16 -8.94
CA THR A 57 -10.42 -1.97 -9.81
C THR A 57 -10.86 -3.26 -9.12
N GLU A 58 -9.94 -4.01 -8.54
CA GLU A 58 -10.23 -5.33 -7.96
C GLU A 58 -10.73 -5.24 -6.51
N TRP A 59 -10.17 -4.31 -5.74
CA TRP A 59 -10.37 -4.24 -4.30
C TRP A 59 -11.12 -2.99 -3.86
N GLU A 60 -11.18 -1.95 -4.70
CA GLU A 60 -11.71 -0.62 -4.37
C GLU A 60 -11.01 0.00 -3.16
N ILE A 61 -9.70 -0.26 -3.06
CA ILE A 61 -8.82 0.22 -1.99
C ILE A 61 -7.69 1.00 -2.64
N SER A 62 -7.31 2.15 -2.08
CA SER A 62 -6.21 2.93 -2.62
C SER A 62 -4.85 2.37 -2.17
N VAL A 63 -3.78 2.74 -2.88
CA VAL A 63 -2.40 2.44 -2.42
C VAL A 63 -2.10 3.09 -1.07
N ALA A 64 -2.76 4.21 -0.72
CA ALA A 64 -2.59 4.84 0.58
C ALA A 64 -3.17 3.97 1.70
N ASP A 65 -4.42 3.52 1.54
CA ASP A 65 -5.08 2.62 2.49
C ASP A 65 -4.30 1.32 2.68
N ALA A 66 -3.80 0.72 1.58
CA ALA A 66 -2.98 -0.49 1.66
C ALA A 66 -1.67 -0.30 2.43
N ARG A 67 -1.06 0.90 2.36
CA ARG A 67 0.14 1.23 3.14
C ARG A 67 -0.17 1.41 4.61
N GLU A 68 -1.30 2.03 4.93
CA GLU A 68 -1.76 2.20 6.31
C GLU A 68 -2.05 0.85 6.96
N ALA A 69 -2.80 -0.01 6.27
CA ALA A 69 -3.06 -1.38 6.72
C ALA A 69 -1.77 -2.17 6.96
N TYR A 70 -0.80 -2.06 6.04
CA TYR A 70 0.49 -2.71 6.22
C TYR A 70 1.24 -2.18 7.45
N LYS A 71 1.23 -0.86 7.68
CA LYS A 71 1.87 -0.24 8.85
C LYS A 71 1.22 -0.72 10.15
N GLU A 72 -0.10 -0.68 10.23
CA GLU A 72 -0.86 -1.16 11.38
C GLU A 72 -0.60 -2.64 11.65
N HIS A 73 -0.60 -3.47 10.61
CA HIS A 73 -0.29 -4.90 10.73
C HIS A 73 1.12 -5.12 11.33
N LYS A 74 2.13 -4.39 10.85
CA LYS A 74 3.50 -4.49 11.41
C LYS A 74 3.56 -4.04 12.87
N GLU A 75 2.82 -3.00 13.26
CA GLU A 75 2.75 -2.51 14.64
C GLU A 75 2.09 -3.54 15.56
N ARG A 76 0.96 -4.11 15.11
CA ARG A 76 0.24 -5.19 15.79
C ARG A 76 1.08 -6.46 15.96
N GLU A 77 1.83 -6.84 14.93
CA GLU A 77 2.77 -7.97 14.96
C GLU A 77 3.87 -7.78 16.00
N ILE A 78 4.40 -6.55 16.15
CA ILE A 78 5.39 -6.22 17.20
C ILE A 78 4.78 -6.36 18.60
N LEU A 79 3.49 -6.01 18.75
CA LEU A 79 2.76 -6.11 20.01
C LEU A 79 2.23 -7.53 20.31
N GLY A 80 2.42 -8.50 19.40
CA GLY A 80 1.90 -9.86 19.53
C GLY A 80 0.38 -9.99 19.32
N ASN A 81 -0.29 -8.93 18.87
CA ASN A 81 -1.74 -8.90 18.65
C ASN A 81 -2.04 -9.11 17.17
N HIS A 82 -1.96 -10.35 16.71
CA HIS A 82 -2.16 -10.65 15.29
C HIS A 82 -3.57 -10.30 14.79
N VAL A 83 -3.64 -9.80 13.56
CA VAL A 83 -4.91 -9.52 12.88
C VAL A 83 -5.62 -10.84 12.60
N THR A 84 -6.87 -10.94 13.01
CA THR A 84 -7.71 -12.10 12.73
C THR A 84 -8.25 -12.07 11.30
N PHE A 85 -8.64 -13.25 10.80
CA PHE A 85 -9.26 -13.38 9.48
C PHE A 85 -10.49 -12.48 9.31
N GLU A 86 -11.31 -12.42 10.36
CA GLU A 86 -12.54 -11.65 10.39
C GLU A 86 -12.28 -10.14 10.37
N GLU A 87 -11.33 -9.67 11.18
CA GLU A 87 -10.92 -8.27 11.17
C GLU A 87 -10.40 -7.83 9.80
N ALA A 88 -9.63 -8.68 9.12
CA ALA A 88 -9.13 -8.38 7.79
C ALA A 88 -10.27 -8.26 6.77
N PHE A 89 -11.28 -9.13 6.86
CA PHE A 89 -12.46 -9.04 5.99
C PHE A 89 -13.27 -7.78 6.26
N GLU A 90 -13.56 -7.49 7.52
CA GLU A 90 -14.32 -6.30 7.94
C GLU A 90 -13.65 -5.01 7.50
N TRP A 91 -12.32 -4.92 7.66
CA TRP A 91 -11.55 -3.78 7.20
C TRP A 91 -11.68 -3.58 5.69
N MET A 92 -11.59 -4.66 4.90
CA MET A 92 -11.75 -4.60 3.45
C MET A 92 -13.16 -4.16 3.04
N VAL A 93 -14.20 -4.68 3.70
CA VAL A 93 -15.59 -4.31 3.46
C VAL A 93 -15.84 -2.84 3.80
N LEU A 94 -15.30 -2.36 4.92
CA LEU A 94 -15.39 -0.95 5.32
C LEU A 94 -14.75 -0.03 4.27
N LYS A 95 -13.53 -0.35 3.80
CA LYS A 95 -12.84 0.45 2.79
C LYS A 95 -13.57 0.47 1.45
N ARG A 96 -14.17 -0.65 1.05
CA ARG A 96 -15.05 -0.69 -0.12
C ARG A 96 -16.28 0.20 0.05
N PHE A 97 -16.90 0.19 1.22
CA PHE A 97 -18.03 1.04 1.52
C PHE A 97 -17.66 2.53 1.46
N GLU A 98 -16.58 2.94 2.12
CA GLU A 98 -16.05 4.31 2.07
C GLU A 98 -15.77 4.76 0.63
N TYR A 99 -15.13 3.89 -0.17
CA TYR A 99 -14.83 4.19 -1.56
C TYR A 99 -16.10 4.32 -2.41
N ARG A 100 -17.05 3.40 -2.27
CA ARG A 100 -18.29 3.41 -3.06
C ARG A 100 -19.22 4.56 -2.69
N THR A 101 -19.31 4.89 -1.42
CA THR A 101 -20.09 6.05 -0.96
C THR A 101 -19.49 7.35 -1.49
N THR A 102 -18.16 7.49 -1.45
CA THR A 102 -17.47 8.71 -1.90
C THR A 102 -17.44 8.86 -3.42
N TYR A 103 -17.18 7.78 -4.17
CA TYR A 103 -16.86 7.86 -5.61
C TYR A 103 -17.85 7.16 -6.54
N LYS A 104 -18.72 6.28 -6.02
CA LYS A 104 -19.68 5.51 -6.83
C LYS A 104 -21.15 5.75 -6.42
N ALA A 105 -21.41 6.76 -5.60
CA ALA A 105 -22.75 7.18 -5.18
C ALA A 105 -23.60 6.02 -4.59
N LEU A 106 -23.01 5.20 -3.73
CA LEU A 106 -23.75 4.15 -3.03
C LEU A 106 -24.81 4.78 -2.10
N VAL A 107 -26.06 4.35 -2.24
CA VAL A 107 -27.23 4.89 -1.51
C VAL A 107 -27.65 4.01 -0.32
N THR A 108 -27.09 2.80 -0.20
CA THR A 108 -27.43 1.86 0.86
C THR A 108 -26.74 2.20 2.18
N THR A 109 -27.35 1.80 3.29
CA THR A 109 -26.75 1.94 4.61
C THR A 109 -25.53 1.01 4.79
N TRP A 110 -24.67 1.32 5.77
CA TRP A 110 -23.53 0.46 6.12
C TRP A 110 -23.98 -0.97 6.49
N GLU A 111 -25.05 -1.10 7.26
CA GLU A 111 -25.54 -2.39 7.75
C GLU A 111 -26.04 -3.29 6.62
N GLU A 112 -26.78 -2.72 5.67
CA GLU A 112 -27.25 -3.41 4.47
C GLU A 112 -26.08 -3.83 3.58
N PHE A 113 -25.12 -2.93 3.39
CA PHE A 113 -23.93 -3.22 2.59
C PHE A 113 -23.09 -4.32 3.22
N ARG A 114 -22.80 -4.21 4.52
CA ARG A 114 -22.04 -5.21 5.30
C ARG A 114 -22.73 -6.57 5.23
N LYS A 115 -24.04 -6.63 5.48
CA LYS A 115 -24.81 -7.88 5.37
C LYS A 115 -24.68 -8.51 3.98
N ALA A 116 -24.83 -7.72 2.91
CA ALA A 116 -24.67 -8.21 1.54
C ALA A 116 -23.25 -8.73 1.26
N GLN A 117 -22.21 -8.09 1.80
CA GLN A 117 -20.83 -8.60 1.67
C GLN A 117 -20.65 -9.92 2.43
N TYR A 118 -21.26 -10.07 3.60
CA TYR A 118 -21.25 -11.31 4.37
C TYR A 118 -21.99 -12.45 3.65
N ASP A 119 -23.13 -12.17 3.04
CA ASP A 119 -23.93 -13.19 2.37
C ASP A 119 -23.28 -13.63 1.04
N LEU A 120 -22.67 -12.70 0.30
CA LEU A 120 -22.21 -12.96 -1.09
C LEU A 120 -20.69 -13.12 -1.23
N VAL A 121 -19.90 -12.33 -0.51
CA VAL A 121 -18.45 -12.21 -0.73
C VAL A 121 -17.65 -12.99 0.31
N TYR A 122 -18.11 -13.02 1.56
CA TYR A 122 -17.41 -13.70 2.65
C TYR A 122 -17.16 -15.19 2.39
N PRO A 123 -18.09 -16.01 1.82
CA PRO A 123 -17.81 -17.41 1.52
C PRO A 123 -16.64 -17.59 0.54
N ILE A 124 -16.58 -16.74 -0.49
CA ILE A 124 -15.50 -16.74 -1.48
C ILE A 124 -14.19 -16.30 -0.82
N TYR A 125 -14.23 -15.21 -0.07
CA TYR A 125 -13.08 -14.69 0.66
C TYR A 125 -12.50 -15.74 1.63
N LYS A 126 -13.37 -16.41 2.40
CA LYS A 126 -13.00 -17.52 3.29
C LYS A 126 -12.34 -18.65 2.54
N SER A 127 -12.90 -19.10 1.43
CA SER A 127 -12.31 -20.19 0.63
C SER A 127 -10.91 -19.84 0.08
N ALA A 128 -10.70 -18.58 -0.32
CA ALA A 128 -9.46 -18.15 -0.96
C ALA A 128 -8.33 -17.83 0.05
N PHE A 129 -8.68 -17.30 1.23
CA PHE A 129 -7.70 -16.69 2.14
C PHE A 129 -7.59 -17.37 3.51
N ALA A 130 -8.61 -18.10 3.98
CA ALA A 130 -8.55 -18.76 5.30
C ALA A 130 -7.35 -19.71 5.48
N PRO A 131 -6.91 -20.49 4.45
CA PRO A 131 -5.72 -21.33 4.59
C PRO A 131 -4.43 -20.55 4.91
N ARG A 132 -4.37 -19.25 4.59
CA ARG A 132 -3.19 -18.41 4.84
C ARG A 132 -3.12 -17.86 6.26
N PHE A 133 -4.23 -17.90 7.01
CA PHE A 133 -4.29 -17.49 8.42
C PHE A 133 -4.08 -18.66 9.38
N ALA A 134 -4.20 -19.90 8.88
CA ALA A 134 -4.00 -21.13 9.67
C ALA A 134 -2.56 -21.69 9.60
N ALA A 135 -1.70 -21.08 8.78
CA ALA A 135 -0.30 -21.47 8.54
C ALA A 135 0.66 -20.49 9.23
#